data_AF-A0A971U0F4-F1
#
_entry.id   AF-A0A971U0F4-F1
#
_cell.length_a   1.000
_cell.length_b   1.000
_cell.length_c   1.000
_cell.angle_alpha   90.00
_cell.angle_beta   90.00
_cell.angle_gamma   90.00
#
_symmetry.space_group_name_H-M   'P 1'
#
loop_
_entity.id
_entity.type
_entity.pdbx_description
1 polymer ?
#
loop_
_entity_poly.entity_id
_entity_poly.type
_entity_poly.pdbx_seq_one_letter_code
_entity_poly.pdbx_strand_id
1 'polypeptide(L)'
;MTRRNNGFSLVELLIVLAVMAALISTITPVAMNAIKKAKATQVAQNLKTLSSALQHAAYLNGANSDGQIKSHGNTAIELNDLGRDLPKDSNGNDLYGFAYTRTSGGTYYAVVYYAGGDVDLATAGEILGNQSLEYTSTHLDADDSLVEDGATYQSSANDVYYYFYFTIY
;
A
#
# COMPACT_ATOMS: atom_id res chain seq x y z
N MET A 1 -40.26 -24.81 49.34
CA MET A 1 -38.85 -24.93 48.90
C MET A 1 -38.37 -23.57 48.42
N THR A 2 -37.62 -22.84 49.24
CA THR A 2 -37.05 -21.53 48.87
C THR A 2 -35.71 -21.75 48.15
N ARG A 3 -35.60 -21.27 46.90
CA ARG A 3 -34.34 -21.32 46.15
C ARG A 3 -33.34 -20.34 46.78
N ARG A 4 -32.17 -20.83 47.18
CA ARG A 4 -31.03 -19.99 47.57
C ARG A 4 -30.39 -19.47 46.29
N ASN A 5 -30.52 -18.16 46.04
CA ASN A 5 -29.76 -17.50 44.99
C ASN A 5 -28.34 -17.28 45.54
N ASN A 6 -27.38 -18.11 45.10
CA ASN A 6 -25.98 -17.91 45.42
C ASN A 6 -25.43 -16.82 44.48
N GLY A 7 -25.07 -15.66 45.04
CA GLY A 7 -24.33 -14.62 44.33
C GLY A 7 -22.84 -14.91 44.29
N PHE A 8 -22.14 -14.32 43.32
CA PHE A 8 -20.67 -14.37 43.24
C PHE A 8 -20.02 -13.66 44.43
N SER A 9 -18.96 -14.25 44.98
CA SER A 9 -18.08 -13.60 45.96
C SER A 9 -17.21 -12.53 45.30
N LEU A 10 -16.89 -11.46 46.03
CA LEU A 10 -15.94 -10.44 45.59
C LEU A 10 -14.57 -11.03 45.22
N VAL A 11 -14.11 -12.04 45.97
CA VAL A 11 -12.82 -12.70 45.71
C VAL A 11 -12.85 -13.48 44.41
N GLU A 12 -13.96 -14.17 44.13
CA GLU A 12 -14.14 -14.91 42.89
C GLU A 12 -14.12 -13.97 41.68
N LEU A 13 -14.78 -12.82 41.78
CA LEU A 13 -14.74 -11.80 40.72
C LEU A 13 -13.33 -11.24 40.50
N LEU A 14 -12.59 -10.96 41.58
CA LEU A 14 -11.23 -10.41 41.49
C LEU A 14 -10.25 -11.38 40.81
N ILE A 15 -10.31 -12.66 41.16
CA ILE A 15 -9.45 -13.67 40.52
C ILE A 15 -9.77 -13.78 39.04
N VAL A 16 -11.06 -13.75 38.67
CA VAL A 16 -11.48 -13.83 37.27
C VAL A 16 -10.96 -12.63 36.48
N LEU A 17 -11.05 -11.41 37.02
CA LEU A 17 -10.48 -10.22 36.37
C LEU A 17 -8.97 -10.31 36.22
N ALA A 18 -8.27 -10.81 37.25
CA ALA A 18 -6.82 -10.99 37.21
C ALA A 18 -6.39 -12.01 36.12
N VAL A 19 -7.10 -13.13 36.00
CA VAL A 19 -6.82 -14.14 34.96
C VAL A 19 -7.15 -13.60 33.57
N MET A 20 -8.28 -12.89 33.39
CA MET A 20 -8.61 -12.25 32.11
C MET A 20 -7.54 -11.25 31.69
N ALA A 21 -7.05 -10.42 32.61
CA ALA A 21 -5.98 -9.46 32.34
C ALA A 21 -4.68 -10.15 31.91
N ALA A 22 -4.28 -11.23 32.59
CA ALA A 22 -3.11 -12.02 32.24
C ALA A 22 -3.23 -12.63 30.83
N LEU A 23 -4.39 -13.17 30.47
CA LEU A 23 -4.63 -13.73 29.14
C LEU A 23 -4.54 -12.68 28.04
N ILE A 24 -5.19 -11.52 28.20
CA ILE A 24 -5.14 -10.42 27.22
C ILE A 24 -3.69 -9.95 27.02
N SER A 25 -2.93 -9.85 28.10
CA SER A 25 -1.52 -9.45 28.05
C SER A 25 -0.69 -10.38 27.16
N THR A 26 -0.93 -11.68 27.20
CA THR A 26 -0.19 -12.66 26.38
C THR A 26 -0.62 -12.70 24.90
N ILE A 27 -1.88 -12.38 24.59
CA ILE A 27 -2.42 -12.46 23.22
C ILE A 27 -2.11 -11.20 22.40
N THR A 28 -2.08 -10.04 23.05
CA THR A 28 -1.84 -8.73 22.43
C THR A 28 -0.64 -8.69 21.45
N PRO A 29 0.57 -9.16 21.81
CA PRO A 29 1.71 -9.10 20.88
C PRO A 29 1.51 -9.95 19.61
N VAL A 30 0.87 -11.12 19.74
CA VAL A 30 0.58 -12.00 18.59
C VAL A 30 -0.44 -11.34 17.66
N ALA A 31 -1.50 -10.78 18.23
CA ALA A 31 -2.51 -10.05 17.46
C ALA A 31 -1.90 -8.84 16.73
N MET A 32 -1.03 -8.07 17.39
CA MET A 32 -0.35 -6.92 16.80
C MET A 32 0.53 -7.33 15.60
N ASN A 33 1.29 -8.42 15.73
CA ASN A 33 2.11 -8.93 14.63
C ASN A 33 1.25 -9.42 13.46
N ALA A 34 0.12 -10.08 13.74
CA ALA A 34 -0.81 -10.51 12.71
C ALA A 34 -1.42 -9.31 11.95
N ILE A 35 -1.78 -8.23 12.65
CA ILE A 35 -2.28 -7.00 12.03
C ILE A 35 -1.22 -6.36 11.12
N LYS A 36 0.03 -6.24 11.59
CA LYS A 36 1.14 -5.72 10.78
C LYS A 36 1.34 -6.53 9.50
N LYS A 37 1.33 -7.87 9.62
CA LYS A 37 1.46 -8.77 8.46
C LYS A 37 0.29 -8.66 7.49
N ALA A 38 -0.94 -8.57 8.01
CA ALA A 38 -2.14 -8.38 7.19
C ALA A 38 -2.07 -7.05 6.43
N LYS A 39 -1.62 -5.98 7.09
CA LYS A 39 -1.44 -4.68 6.46
C LYS A 39 -0.38 -4.72 5.36
N ALA A 40 0.81 -5.28 5.64
CA ALA A 40 1.86 -5.45 4.63
C ALA A 40 1.37 -6.26 3.42
N THR A 41 0.57 -7.30 3.67
CA THR A 41 -0.06 -8.11 2.61
C THR A 41 -1.04 -7.29 1.77
N GLN A 42 -1.91 -6.50 2.42
CA GLN A 42 -2.87 -5.65 1.73
C GLN A 42 -2.17 -4.60 0.86
N VAL A 43 -1.18 -3.90 1.41
CA VAL A 43 -0.41 -2.89 0.67
C VAL A 43 0.31 -3.54 -0.51
N ALA A 44 1.00 -4.66 -0.31
CA ALA A 44 1.66 -5.39 -1.39
C ALA A 44 0.70 -5.80 -2.52
N GLN A 45 -0.48 -6.32 -2.17
CA GLN A 45 -1.51 -6.69 -3.16
C GLN A 45 -2.04 -5.48 -3.93
N ASN A 46 -2.28 -4.37 -3.24
CA ASN A 46 -2.70 -3.12 -3.87
C ASN A 46 -1.63 -2.60 -4.83
N LEU A 47 -0.36 -2.53 -4.42
CA LEU A 47 0.76 -2.11 -5.29
C LEU A 47 0.90 -3.03 -6.51
N LYS A 48 0.77 -4.35 -6.33
CA LYS A 48 0.79 -5.30 -7.45
C LYS A 48 -0.39 -5.08 -8.42
N THR A 49 -1.56 -4.76 -7.89
CA THR A 49 -2.75 -4.47 -8.68
C THR A 49 -2.57 -3.17 -9.46
N LEU A 50 -2.11 -2.09 -8.81
CA LEU A 50 -1.86 -0.79 -9.43
C LEU A 50 -0.78 -0.88 -10.52
N SER A 51 0.34 -1.57 -10.26
CA SER A 51 1.38 -1.76 -11.26
C SER A 51 0.91 -2.55 -12.48
N SER A 52 0.07 -3.57 -12.27
CA SER A 52 -0.53 -4.33 -13.36
C SER A 52 -1.54 -3.50 -14.15
N ALA A 53 -2.37 -2.71 -13.45
CA ALA A 53 -3.34 -1.82 -14.07
C ALA A 53 -2.64 -0.74 -14.91
N LEU A 54 -1.56 -0.14 -14.42
CA LEU A 54 -0.78 0.87 -15.14
C LEU A 54 -0.19 0.29 -16.43
N GLN A 55 0.43 -0.90 -16.33
CA GLN A 55 0.95 -1.60 -17.50
C GLN A 55 -0.15 -1.92 -18.51
N HIS A 56 -1.28 -2.45 -18.05
CA HIS A 56 -2.41 -2.77 -18.93
C HIS A 56 -2.95 -1.53 -19.63
N ALA A 57 -3.13 -0.41 -18.91
CA ALA A 57 -3.57 0.84 -19.52
C ALA A 57 -2.57 1.31 -20.59
N ALA A 58 -1.28 1.22 -20.30
CA ALA A 58 -0.24 1.58 -21.25
C ALA A 58 -0.25 0.70 -22.51
N TYR A 59 -0.39 -0.61 -22.38
CA TYR A 59 -0.43 -1.53 -23.52
C TYR A 59 -1.71 -1.44 -24.36
N LEU A 60 -2.86 -1.17 -23.72
CA LEU A 60 -4.16 -1.18 -24.39
C LEU A 60 -4.52 0.19 -24.96
N ASN A 61 -4.29 1.26 -24.20
CA ASN A 61 -4.67 2.61 -24.60
C ASN A 61 -3.52 3.30 -25.33
N GLY A 62 -2.26 2.95 -25.02
CA GLY A 62 -1.07 3.63 -25.52
C GLY A 62 -0.82 4.96 -24.81
N ALA A 63 0.00 5.80 -25.44
CA ALA A 63 0.36 7.13 -24.94
C ALA A 63 -0.23 8.26 -25.79
N ASN A 64 -0.38 9.46 -25.20
CA ASN A 64 -0.74 10.67 -25.92
C ASN A 64 0.49 11.30 -26.63
N SER A 65 0.30 12.42 -27.32
CA SER A 65 1.37 13.14 -28.03
C SER A 65 2.50 13.61 -27.11
N ASP A 66 2.19 13.85 -25.83
CA ASP A 66 3.13 14.27 -24.79
C ASP A 66 3.82 13.07 -24.11
N GLY A 67 3.53 11.84 -24.55
CA GLY A 67 4.13 10.61 -24.03
C GLY A 67 3.51 10.07 -22.74
N GLN A 68 2.45 10.71 -22.24
CA GLN A 68 1.72 10.28 -21.05
C GLN A 68 0.82 9.08 -21.38
N ILE A 69 0.77 8.11 -20.49
CA ILE A 69 -0.11 6.93 -20.59
C ILE A 69 -1.56 7.41 -20.54
N LYS A 70 -2.38 6.89 -21.46
CA LYS A 70 -3.78 7.29 -21.59
C LYS A 70 -4.71 6.45 -20.71
N SER A 71 -5.72 7.12 -20.17
CA SER A 71 -6.91 6.47 -19.62
C SER A 71 -7.86 6.01 -20.74
N HIS A 72 -9.13 5.73 -20.41
CA HIS A 72 -10.21 5.50 -21.36
C HIS A 72 -10.54 6.80 -22.12
N GLY A 73 -9.73 7.11 -23.14
CA GLY A 73 -9.83 8.34 -23.93
C GLY A 73 -8.46 8.87 -24.37
N ASN A 74 -8.37 10.16 -24.66
CA ASN A 74 -7.09 10.84 -24.97
C ASN A 74 -6.59 11.69 -23.78
N THR A 75 -7.07 11.41 -22.57
CA THR A 75 -6.66 12.04 -21.31
C THR A 75 -5.54 11.25 -20.64
N ALA A 76 -4.71 11.94 -19.86
CA ALA A 76 -3.71 11.30 -19.02
C ALA A 76 -4.38 10.37 -17.99
N ILE A 77 -3.67 9.32 -17.61
CA ILE A 77 -4.13 8.36 -16.60
C ILE A 77 -4.10 8.96 -15.20
N GLU A 78 -5.15 8.72 -14.44
CA GLU A 78 -5.26 9.11 -13.03
C GLU A 78 -5.24 7.85 -12.13
N LEU A 79 -4.93 8.03 -10.84
CA LEU A 79 -4.92 6.95 -9.86
C LEU A 79 -6.28 6.25 -9.77
N ASN A 80 -7.36 7.02 -9.92
CA ASN A 80 -8.74 6.51 -9.90
C ASN A 80 -9.05 5.55 -11.06
N ASP A 81 -8.30 5.65 -12.17
CA ASP A 81 -8.42 4.71 -13.30
C ASP A 81 -7.73 3.38 -13.01
N LEU A 82 -6.74 3.37 -12.09
CA LEU A 82 -5.95 2.20 -11.73
C LEU A 82 -6.56 1.41 -10.58
N GLY A 83 -7.16 2.10 -9.62
CA GLY A 83 -7.71 1.51 -8.41
C GLY A 83 -8.85 2.32 -7.84
N ARG A 84 -9.96 1.64 -7.54
CA ARG A 84 -11.11 2.23 -6.85
C ARG A 84 -11.02 1.99 -5.35
N ASP A 85 -11.49 2.95 -4.57
CA ASP A 85 -11.62 2.86 -3.10
C ASP A 85 -10.29 2.57 -2.38
N LEU A 86 -9.20 3.17 -2.85
CA LEU A 86 -7.91 3.10 -2.16
C LEU A 86 -7.99 3.82 -0.81
N PRO A 87 -7.37 3.26 0.25
CA PRO A 87 -7.30 3.91 1.56
C PRO A 87 -6.71 5.32 1.47
N LYS A 88 -7.35 6.25 2.17
CA LYS A 88 -6.90 7.63 2.36
C LYS A 88 -6.46 7.86 3.81
N ASP A 89 -5.66 8.88 4.04
CA ASP A 89 -5.28 9.30 5.40
C ASP A 89 -6.48 9.93 6.14
N SER A 90 -6.27 10.31 7.41
CA SER A 90 -7.32 10.95 8.22
C SER A 90 -7.80 12.32 7.69
N ASN A 91 -7.02 12.94 6.79
CA ASN A 91 -7.35 14.22 6.16
C ASN A 91 -7.99 14.04 4.78
N GLY A 92 -8.13 12.80 4.29
CA GLY A 92 -8.66 12.48 2.96
C GLY A 92 -7.62 12.52 1.83
N ASN A 93 -6.34 12.63 2.15
CA ASN A 93 -5.25 12.56 1.16
C ASN A 93 -5.02 11.11 0.75
N ASP A 94 -4.64 10.91 -0.50
CA ASP A 94 -4.30 9.59 -1.01
C ASP A 94 -3.03 9.06 -0.35
N LEU A 95 -3.07 7.78 0.05
CA LEU A 95 -1.90 7.07 0.58
C LEU A 95 -1.17 6.28 -0.50
N TYR A 96 -1.78 6.11 -1.66
CA TYR A 96 -1.20 5.42 -2.80
C TYR A 96 -0.95 6.43 -3.90
N GLY A 97 0.11 6.21 -4.67
CA GLY A 97 0.41 7.01 -5.84
C GLY A 97 1.19 6.20 -6.85
N PHE A 98 1.34 6.77 -8.03
CA PHE A 98 2.27 6.28 -9.02
C PHE A 98 3.07 7.44 -9.58
N ALA A 99 4.25 7.12 -10.11
CA ALA A 99 5.02 8.04 -10.92
C ALA A 99 5.69 7.27 -12.06
N TYR A 100 5.86 7.89 -13.21
CA TYR A 100 6.63 7.31 -14.31
C TYR A 100 7.31 8.36 -15.17
N THR A 101 8.38 7.96 -15.85
CA THR A 101 8.96 8.66 -16.98
C THR A 101 9.05 7.75 -18.20
N ARG A 102 9.04 8.35 -19.39
CA ARG A 102 9.22 7.67 -20.68
C ARG A 102 10.54 8.09 -21.31
N THR A 103 11.36 7.10 -21.68
CA THR A 103 12.53 7.34 -22.53
C THR A 103 12.16 7.48 -24.01
N SER A 104 13.04 8.13 -24.79
CA SER A 104 12.88 8.26 -26.25
C SER A 104 12.71 6.91 -26.97
N GLY A 105 13.21 5.81 -26.40
CA GLY A 105 13.08 4.45 -26.93
C GLY A 105 11.73 3.76 -26.65
N GLY A 106 10.77 4.43 -25.99
CA GLY A 106 9.46 3.85 -25.67
C GLY A 106 9.42 3.00 -24.39
N THR A 107 10.53 2.93 -23.65
CA THR A 107 10.58 2.29 -22.34
C THR A 107 10.12 3.25 -21.25
N TYR A 108 9.17 2.79 -20.45
CA TYR A 108 8.64 3.46 -19.27
C TYR A 108 9.32 2.92 -18.02
N TYR A 109 9.84 3.82 -17.19
CA TYR A 109 10.29 3.53 -15.83
C TYR A 109 9.23 4.03 -14.89
N ALA A 110 8.58 3.12 -14.17
CA ALA A 110 7.43 3.41 -13.32
C ALA A 110 7.67 2.94 -11.89
N VAL A 111 6.99 3.62 -10.97
CA VAL A 111 6.91 3.26 -9.57
C VAL A 111 5.46 3.41 -9.13
N VAL A 112 4.98 2.43 -8.38
CA VAL A 112 3.76 2.58 -7.57
C VAL A 112 4.18 2.54 -6.11
N TYR A 113 3.63 3.40 -5.29
CA TYR A 113 4.09 3.55 -3.92
C TYR A 113 2.96 3.74 -2.92
N TYR A 114 3.28 3.46 -1.65
CA TYR A 114 2.40 3.65 -0.51
C TYR A 114 3.07 4.56 0.52
N ALA A 115 2.48 5.73 0.75
CA ALA A 115 2.97 6.82 1.60
C ALA A 115 2.36 6.81 3.01
N GLY A 116 2.07 5.63 3.57
CA GLY A 116 1.47 5.50 4.90
C GLY A 116 2.46 5.36 6.05
N GLY A 117 3.74 5.08 5.77
CA GLY A 117 4.79 5.01 6.79
C GLY A 117 4.69 3.88 7.83
N ASP A 118 3.73 2.96 7.70
CA ASP A 118 3.36 2.01 8.77
C ASP A 118 3.28 0.55 8.30
N VAL A 119 4.02 0.24 7.25
CA VAL A 119 4.14 -1.10 6.66
C VAL A 119 5.51 -1.72 6.98
N ASP A 120 5.50 -2.99 7.33
CA ASP A 120 6.73 -3.79 7.45
C ASP A 120 7.27 -4.11 6.04
N LEU A 121 8.37 -3.44 5.66
CA LEU A 121 8.97 -3.55 4.32
C LEU A 121 9.45 -4.97 3.99
N ALA A 122 9.98 -5.71 4.97
CA ALA A 122 10.46 -7.07 4.76
C ALA A 122 9.29 -7.99 4.36
N THR A 123 8.18 -7.92 5.12
CA THR A 123 6.97 -8.69 4.84
C THR A 123 6.35 -8.32 3.50
N ALA A 124 6.30 -7.03 3.16
CA ALA A 124 5.81 -6.58 1.86
C ALA A 124 6.73 -7.07 0.71
N GLY A 125 8.04 -7.04 0.93
CA GLY A 125 9.07 -7.51 0.00
C GLY A 125 8.92 -8.97 -0.36
N GLU A 126 8.69 -9.84 0.64
CA GLU A 126 8.44 -11.28 0.41
C GLU A 126 7.28 -11.53 -0.56
N ILE A 127 6.25 -10.69 -0.53
CA ILE A 127 5.04 -10.82 -1.38
C ILE A 127 5.27 -10.23 -2.78
N LEU A 128 6.06 -9.16 -2.86
CA LEU A 128 6.37 -8.43 -4.10
C LEU A 128 7.58 -9.00 -4.86
N GLY A 129 7.98 -10.24 -4.57
CA GLY A 129 9.04 -10.94 -5.32
C GLY A 129 10.46 -10.67 -4.80
N ASN A 130 10.59 -10.18 -3.56
CA ASN A 130 11.85 -9.96 -2.84
C ASN A 130 12.78 -8.93 -3.49
N GLN A 131 12.19 -7.93 -4.14
CA GLN A 131 12.91 -6.75 -4.65
C GLN A 131 13.04 -5.66 -3.58
N SER A 132 13.96 -4.72 -3.79
CA SER A 132 14.04 -3.53 -2.93
C SER A 132 12.74 -2.74 -3.03
N LEU A 133 12.19 -2.39 -1.87
CA LEU A 133 11.00 -1.52 -1.75
C LEU A 133 11.35 -0.14 -1.19
N GLU A 134 12.64 0.15 -1.05
CA GLU A 134 13.13 1.45 -0.61
C GLU A 134 13.12 2.43 -1.78
N TYR A 135 12.98 3.71 -1.45
CA TYR A 135 13.19 4.78 -2.41
C TYR A 135 14.56 4.62 -3.05
N THR A 136 14.58 4.59 -4.38
CA THR A 136 15.81 4.58 -5.16
C THR A 136 15.80 5.81 -6.03
N SER A 137 16.84 6.65 -5.91
CA SER A 137 17.00 7.77 -6.82
C SER A 137 17.24 7.23 -8.23
N THR A 138 16.21 7.27 -9.07
CA THR A 138 16.19 6.67 -10.40
C THR A 138 16.12 7.76 -11.46
N HIS A 139 16.00 7.34 -12.73
CA HIS A 139 15.69 8.24 -13.85
C HIS A 139 14.41 9.06 -13.64
N LEU A 140 13.52 8.69 -12.70
CA LEU A 140 12.31 9.45 -12.41
C LEU A 140 12.62 10.83 -11.83
N ASP A 141 13.60 10.94 -10.93
CA ASP A 141 13.85 12.17 -10.17
C ASP A 141 14.66 13.20 -10.97
N ALA A 142 15.28 12.76 -12.06
CA ALA A 142 16.14 13.58 -12.93
C ALA A 142 15.43 14.00 -14.23
N ASP A 143 14.16 13.64 -14.40
CA ASP A 143 13.42 13.84 -15.64
C ASP A 143 12.34 14.92 -15.47
N ASP A 144 12.47 16.01 -16.23
CA ASP A 144 11.50 17.11 -16.27
C ASP A 144 10.11 16.67 -16.80
N SER A 145 10.00 15.45 -17.35
CA SER A 145 8.75 14.86 -17.86
C SER A 145 8.12 13.84 -16.91
N LEU A 146 8.49 13.85 -15.63
CA LEU A 146 7.86 13.02 -14.60
C LEU A 146 6.34 13.24 -14.59
N VAL A 147 5.59 12.15 -14.73
CA VAL A 147 4.15 12.14 -14.54
C VAL A 147 3.85 11.39 -13.25
N GLU A 148 3.10 12.03 -12.35
CA GLU A 148 2.64 11.43 -11.09
C GLU A 148 1.17 11.75 -10.84
N ASP A 149 0.51 10.89 -10.07
CA ASP A 149 -0.81 11.16 -9.50
C ASP A 149 -1.01 10.36 -8.19
N GLY A 150 -1.90 10.86 -7.32
CA GLY A 150 -2.19 10.29 -6.00
C GLY A 150 -1.42 10.95 -4.86
N ALA A 151 -0.88 10.13 -3.96
CA ALA A 151 0.07 10.57 -2.95
C ALA A 151 1.26 11.30 -3.64
N THR A 152 1.94 12.22 -2.96
CA THR A 152 3.08 12.93 -3.56
C THR A 152 4.31 12.02 -3.65
N TYR A 153 4.94 11.94 -4.83
CA TYR A 153 6.19 11.21 -5.01
C TYR A 153 7.35 12.01 -4.41
N GLN A 154 7.94 11.48 -3.35
CA GLN A 154 9.08 12.10 -2.67
C GLN A 154 9.92 11.03 -1.98
N SER A 155 11.18 11.32 -1.67
CA SER A 155 12.06 10.41 -0.93
C SER A 155 11.62 10.28 0.53
N SER A 156 11.22 9.07 0.94
CA SER A 156 10.86 8.74 2.32
C SER A 156 11.39 7.36 2.68
N ALA A 157 11.93 7.22 3.90
CA ALA A 157 12.46 5.95 4.39
C ALA A 157 11.38 4.98 4.90
N ASN A 158 10.17 5.49 5.18
CA ASN A 158 9.08 4.71 5.77
C ASN A 158 8.04 4.27 4.73
N ASP A 159 8.15 4.78 3.51
CA ASP A 159 7.21 4.50 2.44
C ASP A 159 7.67 3.31 1.60
N VAL A 160 6.72 2.70 0.90
CA VAL A 160 6.96 1.48 0.12
C VAL A 160 6.96 1.84 -1.34
N TYR A 161 8.07 1.57 -2.05
CA TYR A 161 8.22 1.89 -3.48
C TYR A 161 8.39 0.61 -4.30
N TYR A 162 7.41 0.30 -5.13
CA TYR A 162 7.46 -0.84 -6.04
C TYR A 162 7.81 -0.37 -7.45
N TYR A 163 9.10 -0.42 -7.77
CA TYR A 163 9.63 -0.05 -9.09
C TYR A 163 9.48 -1.19 -10.10
N PHE A 164 9.17 -0.82 -11.34
CA PHE A 164 9.10 -1.72 -12.49
C PHE A 164 9.32 -0.93 -13.80
N TYR A 165 9.59 -1.65 -14.88
CA TYR A 165 9.74 -1.04 -16.20
C TYR A 165 9.04 -1.90 -17.24
N PHE A 166 8.61 -1.25 -18.32
CA PHE A 166 7.96 -1.91 -19.45
C PHE A 166 8.18 -1.10 -20.73
N THR A 167 8.03 -1.71 -21.90
CA THR A 167 8.21 -1.04 -23.19
C THR A 167 6.97 -1.18 -24.02
N ILE A 168 6.49 -0.07 -24.59
CA ILE A 168 5.37 -0.04 -25.52
C ILE A 168 5.96 0.16 -26.92
N TYR A 169 5.63 -0.74 -27.85
CA TYR A 169 6.07 -0.68 -29.25
C TYR A 169 5.06 0.03 -30.14
#